data_AF-A0A8T5HDP4-F1
#
_entry.id   AF-A0A8T5HDP4-F1
#
_cell.length_a   1.000
_cell.length_b   1.000
_cell.length_c   1.000
_cell.angle_alpha   90.00
_cell.angle_beta   90.00
_cell.angle_gamma   90.00
#
_symmetry.space_group_name_H-M   'P 1'
#
loop_
_entity.id
_entity.type
_entity.pdbx_description
1 polymer ?
#
loop_
_entity_poly.entity_id
_entity_poly.type
_entity_poly.pdbx_seq_one_letter_code
_entity_poly.pdbx_strand_id
1 'polypeptide(L)'
;MELDNEKLKEIKEAVKSGNIKLYQLEEYIFETLFNSDAEQFKQAVETAENLRAEIIEEELGTTLDKIKDSDKYKEKDFINTSKLKEGNIVKGTELKIGTAKIPLSIAGPVKIKTNNFENSFYVPIATNEAALIAGLNRGFKATNQSDGIKTSVTYNGMTRAPLLEANDIYNAQKFANSINDGKYNQLFERVVKENAEYSSFMDAKAFQIQNKIWLRLKFNTGEAMGMNSAVKYTTLIMKELLDQNKHPENKDIKLIALSGNLCCDKKSASINITEGRGYKAEATIIISKEKIKEIFNTTPEKIIKLNFWKNHFGSSLAGSVTGLNANAANTIAAIFAATGQDLAQVVESSTCYTFAAPVPEKQCENLGYEKGALKFSVTLPCLEIGTIGGGTQFGTAKEAINTIFALITKELANTNNANKDELLIEDLNKYINHEGTKNPKSIIFAQVIAAAVLSQELNLLAVLANEYALCNCHMALARGEVESERE
;
A
#
# COMPACT_ATOMS: atom_id res chain seq x y z
N MET A 1 -28.40 27.18 -2.90
CA MET A 1 -29.29 27.46 -1.77
C MET A 1 -28.47 28.24 -0.75
N GLU A 2 -28.89 29.43 -0.33
CA GLU A 2 -28.20 30.13 0.77
C GLU A 2 -28.36 29.32 2.05
N LEU A 3 -27.24 28.99 2.71
CA LEU A 3 -27.26 28.27 3.98
C LEU A 3 -27.94 29.13 5.04
N ASP A 4 -28.86 28.52 5.80
CA ASP A 4 -29.57 29.17 6.90
C ASP A 4 -28.60 29.41 8.08
N ASN A 5 -28.07 30.63 8.13
CA ASN A 5 -27.09 31.04 9.14
C ASN A 5 -27.66 31.05 10.58
N GLU A 6 -28.98 31.17 10.76
CA GLU A 6 -29.59 31.10 12.10
C GLU A 6 -29.58 29.66 12.60
N LYS A 7 -30.03 28.72 11.78
CA LYS A 7 -29.98 27.29 12.13
C LYS A 7 -28.57 26.79 12.39
N LEU A 8 -27.56 27.25 11.64
CA LEU A 8 -26.17 26.86 11.91
C LEU A 8 -25.69 27.35 13.29
N LYS A 9 -26.11 28.54 13.72
CA LYS A 9 -25.84 29.02 15.09
C LYS A 9 -26.54 28.17 16.13
N GLU A 10 -27.80 27.78 15.91
CA GLU A 10 -28.53 26.88 16.82
C GLU A 10 -27.83 25.53 16.96
N ILE A 11 -27.39 24.92 15.84
CA ILE A 11 -26.63 23.67 15.84
C ILE A 11 -25.32 23.85 16.62
N LYS A 12 -24.61 24.96 16.40
CA LYS A 12 -23.37 25.28 17.12
C LYS A 12 -23.57 25.34 18.63
N GLU A 13 -24.60 26.06 19.08
CA GLU A 13 -24.93 26.16 20.50
C GLU A 13 -25.40 24.82 21.08
N ALA A 14 -26.13 24.02 20.31
CA ALA A 14 -26.51 22.66 20.71
C ALA A 14 -25.31 21.71 20.85
N VAL A 15 -24.24 21.92 20.07
CA VAL A 15 -22.98 21.20 20.28
C VAL A 15 -22.30 21.67 21.57
N LYS A 16 -22.20 22.98 21.79
CA LYS A 16 -21.58 23.56 22.99
C LYS A 16 -22.28 23.15 24.29
N SER A 17 -23.61 23.04 24.26
CA SER A 17 -24.40 22.57 25.41
C SER A 17 -24.32 21.04 25.60
N GLY A 18 -23.73 20.31 24.65
CA GLY A 18 -23.58 18.86 24.67
C GLY A 18 -24.81 18.08 24.21
N ASN A 19 -25.85 18.77 23.71
CA ASN A 19 -27.07 18.17 23.14
C ASN A 19 -26.81 17.43 21.83
N ILE A 20 -25.83 17.89 21.04
CA ILE A 20 -25.34 17.23 19.82
C ILE A 20 -23.85 16.94 20.00
N LYS A 21 -23.39 15.73 19.65
CA LYS A 21 -21.96 15.41 19.67
C LYS A 21 -21.32 15.77 18.33
N LEU A 22 -20.05 16.21 18.35
CA LEU A 22 -19.31 16.59 17.15
C LEU A 22 -19.29 15.49 16.05
N TYR A 23 -19.30 14.21 16.45
CA TYR A 23 -19.29 13.09 15.51
C TYR A 23 -20.64 12.83 14.83
N GLN A 24 -21.71 13.51 15.25
CA GLN A 24 -23.06 13.39 14.69
C GLN A 24 -23.40 14.51 13.70
N LEU A 25 -22.47 15.47 13.50
CA LEU A 25 -22.75 16.69 12.73
C LEU A 25 -23.12 16.40 11.28
N GLU A 26 -22.43 15.47 10.61
CA GLU A 26 -22.72 15.14 9.21
C GLU A 26 -24.16 14.64 9.05
N GLU A 27 -24.59 13.67 9.86
CA GLU A 27 -25.95 13.13 9.79
C GLU A 27 -26.99 14.17 10.20
N TYR A 28 -26.76 14.89 11.31
CA TYR A 28 -27.71 15.88 11.81
C TYR A 28 -27.92 17.03 10.81
N ILE A 29 -26.85 17.55 10.22
CA ILE A 29 -26.94 18.60 9.21
C ILE A 29 -27.62 18.05 7.95
N PHE A 30 -27.26 16.84 7.52
CA PHE A 30 -27.88 16.21 6.35
C PHE A 30 -29.40 16.06 6.51
N GLU A 31 -29.86 15.61 7.68
CA GLU A 31 -31.29 15.43 7.97
C GLU A 31 -32.03 16.77 8.14
N THR A 32 -31.50 17.69 8.94
CA THR A 32 -32.24 18.88 9.38
C THR A 32 -32.11 20.10 8.46
N LEU A 33 -30.98 20.26 7.78
CA LEU A 33 -30.72 21.40 6.88
C LEU A 33 -30.94 21.03 5.43
N PHE A 34 -30.58 19.80 5.06
CA PHE A 34 -30.64 19.31 3.69
C PHE A 34 -31.78 18.30 3.44
N ASN A 35 -32.64 18.04 4.44
CA ASN A 35 -33.79 17.13 4.34
C ASN A 35 -33.45 15.74 3.77
N SER A 36 -32.25 15.25 4.04
CA SER A 36 -31.71 14.01 3.50
C SER A 36 -31.68 13.96 1.96
N ASP A 37 -31.58 15.11 1.29
CA ASP A 37 -31.43 15.20 -0.16
C ASP A 37 -30.08 14.63 -0.61
N ALA A 38 -30.14 13.48 -1.28
CA ALA A 38 -28.97 12.77 -1.78
C ALA A 38 -28.09 13.61 -2.72
N GLU A 39 -28.63 14.61 -3.43
CA GLU A 39 -27.83 15.48 -4.29
C GLU A 39 -26.98 16.47 -3.47
N GLN A 40 -27.42 16.78 -2.25
CA GLN A 40 -26.81 17.78 -1.37
C GLN A 40 -25.94 17.17 -0.26
N PHE A 41 -25.78 15.84 -0.22
CA PHE A 41 -25.01 15.17 0.84
C PHE A 41 -23.57 15.71 0.96
N LYS A 42 -22.93 16.07 -0.16
CA LYS A 42 -21.56 16.62 -0.16
C LYS A 42 -21.51 17.96 0.55
N GLN A 43 -22.51 18.81 0.29
CA GLN A 43 -22.64 20.12 0.93
C GLN A 43 -22.95 19.97 2.43
N ALA A 44 -23.73 18.96 2.81
CA ALA A 44 -23.98 18.65 4.22
C ALA A 44 -22.69 18.25 4.96
N VAL A 45 -21.87 17.37 4.36
CA VAL A 45 -20.57 16.97 4.92
C VAL A 45 -19.63 18.18 5.04
N GLU A 46 -19.49 18.97 3.97
CA GLU A 46 -18.65 20.18 3.99
C GLU A 46 -19.10 21.18 5.08
N THR A 47 -20.41 21.37 5.22
CA THR A 47 -20.98 22.25 6.26
C THR A 47 -20.65 21.72 7.66
N ALA A 48 -20.74 20.41 7.88
CA ALA A 48 -20.40 19.77 9.15
C ALA A 48 -18.92 19.91 9.50
N GLU A 49 -18.03 19.71 8.52
CA GLU A 49 -16.58 19.85 8.72
C GLU A 49 -16.20 21.30 9.05
N ASN A 50 -16.76 22.27 8.34
CA ASN A 50 -16.53 23.69 8.61
C ASN A 50 -17.06 24.10 9.99
N LEU A 51 -18.29 23.70 10.33
CA LEU A 51 -18.86 24.00 11.65
C LEU A 51 -18.03 23.38 12.78
N ARG A 52 -17.55 22.15 12.59
CA ARG A 52 -16.66 21.47 13.54
C ARG A 52 -15.35 22.24 13.71
N ALA A 53 -14.74 22.69 12.60
CA ALA A 53 -13.51 23.49 12.63
C ALA A 53 -13.74 24.81 13.39
N GLU A 54 -14.83 25.53 13.11
CA GLU A 54 -15.17 26.79 13.80
C GLU A 54 -15.35 26.61 15.31
N ILE A 55 -16.02 25.53 15.75
CA ILE A 55 -16.20 25.24 17.18
C ILE A 55 -14.83 25.04 17.86
N ILE A 56 -13.94 24.28 17.21
CA ILE A 56 -12.59 24.04 17.73
C ILE A 56 -11.74 25.32 17.72
N GLU A 57 -11.85 26.16 16.69
CA GLU A 57 -11.16 27.46 16.63
C GLU A 57 -11.57 28.37 17.80
N GLU A 58 -12.86 28.40 18.15
CA GLU A 58 -13.37 29.15 19.30
C GLU A 58 -12.83 28.62 20.62
N GLU A 59 -12.78 27.29 20.80
CA GLU A 59 -12.22 26.67 22.00
C GLU A 59 -10.71 26.92 22.15
N LEU A 60 -9.98 26.91 21.03
CA LEU A 60 -8.52 27.11 21.03
C LEU A 60 -8.12 28.58 21.04
N GLY A 61 -9.00 29.51 20.67
CA GLY A 61 -8.68 30.92 20.51
C GLY A 61 -7.71 31.22 19.36
N THR A 62 -7.67 30.36 18.32
CA THR A 62 -6.81 30.52 17.12
C THR A 62 -7.53 30.02 15.88
N THR A 63 -7.13 30.53 14.71
CA THR A 63 -7.59 29.99 13.42
C THR A 63 -6.76 28.79 12.98
N LEU A 64 -7.38 27.91 12.19
CA LEU A 64 -6.84 26.69 11.62
C LEU A 64 -6.79 26.76 10.09
N ASP A 65 -6.60 27.96 9.52
CA ASP A 65 -6.76 28.27 8.08
C ASP A 65 -5.94 27.40 7.11
N LYS A 66 -4.84 26.78 7.59
CA LYS A 66 -4.03 25.86 6.78
C LYS A 66 -4.48 24.40 6.85
N ILE A 67 -5.22 24.04 7.91
CA ILE A 67 -5.72 22.70 8.17
C ILE A 67 -7.15 22.59 7.63
N LYS A 68 -8.03 23.53 8.00
CA LYS A 68 -9.41 23.48 7.56
C LYS A 68 -9.47 23.65 6.05
N ASP A 69 -10.34 22.88 5.40
CA ASP A 69 -10.62 23.03 3.98
C ASP A 69 -11.53 24.27 3.81
N SER A 70 -11.05 25.46 4.22
CA SER A 70 -11.80 26.69 4.05
C SER A 70 -11.49 27.30 2.70
N ASP A 71 -12.46 27.28 1.79
CA ASP A 71 -12.74 28.49 1.04
C ASP A 71 -14.21 28.53 0.64
N LYS A 72 -14.95 29.46 1.26
CA LYS A 72 -16.38 29.76 1.04
C LYS A 72 -16.77 30.00 -0.44
N TYR A 73 -15.84 29.98 -1.41
CA TYR A 73 -16.08 30.33 -2.81
C TYR A 73 -15.24 29.58 -3.87
N LYS A 74 -14.54 28.48 -3.54
CA LYS A 74 -13.87 27.65 -4.55
C LYS A 74 -14.02 26.16 -4.25
N GLU A 75 -14.97 25.50 -4.90
CA GLU A 75 -15.20 24.04 -4.89
C GLU A 75 -13.95 23.17 -5.17
N LYS A 76 -12.83 23.76 -5.60
CA LYS A 76 -11.66 23.03 -6.08
C LYS A 76 -10.78 22.42 -4.99
N ASP A 77 -10.88 22.87 -3.74
CA ASP A 77 -9.96 22.47 -2.67
C ASP A 77 -10.58 21.52 -1.61
N PHE A 78 -11.88 21.24 -1.66
CA PHE A 78 -12.53 20.36 -0.70
C PHE A 78 -12.28 18.87 -1.02
N ILE A 79 -11.64 18.16 -0.10
CA ILE A 79 -11.43 16.71 -0.22
C ILE A 79 -12.54 15.97 0.53
N ASN A 80 -13.56 15.56 -0.22
CA ASN A 80 -14.65 14.74 0.31
C ASN A 80 -14.20 13.27 0.44
N THR A 81 -14.12 12.78 1.68
CA THR A 81 -13.82 11.37 1.99
C THR A 81 -15.07 10.55 2.33
N SER A 82 -16.26 11.13 2.23
CA SER A 82 -17.53 10.49 2.59
C SER A 82 -18.28 9.99 1.36
N LYS A 83 -19.16 9.00 1.57
CA LYS A 83 -20.04 8.44 0.55
C LYS A 83 -21.46 8.31 1.06
N LEU A 84 -22.43 8.38 0.17
CA LEU A 84 -23.80 8.02 0.49
C LEU A 84 -24.04 6.55 0.12
N LYS A 85 -24.51 5.75 1.09
CA LYS A 85 -24.89 4.36 0.86
C LYS A 85 -26.25 4.11 1.48
N GLU A 86 -27.23 3.73 0.66
CA GLU A 86 -28.60 3.44 1.12
C GLU A 86 -29.19 4.58 1.97
N GLY A 87 -28.95 5.84 1.55
CA GLY A 87 -29.41 7.03 2.27
C GLY A 87 -28.56 7.44 3.48
N ASN A 88 -27.57 6.64 3.88
CA ASN A 88 -26.71 6.93 5.03
C ASN A 88 -25.34 7.46 4.60
N ILE A 89 -24.83 8.44 5.35
CA ILE A 89 -23.47 8.94 5.16
C ILE A 89 -22.49 7.93 5.76
N VAL A 90 -21.62 7.39 4.91
CA VAL A 90 -20.46 6.58 5.30
C VAL A 90 -19.23 7.47 5.26
N LYS A 91 -18.74 7.83 6.44
CA LYS A 91 -17.57 8.71 6.61
C LYS A 91 -16.29 7.95 6.27
N GLY A 92 -15.35 8.60 5.58
CA GLY A 92 -14.02 8.04 5.32
C GLY A 92 -13.05 8.20 6.48
N THR A 93 -13.24 9.23 7.31
CA THR A 93 -12.54 9.45 8.58
C THR A 93 -13.48 10.17 9.53
N GLU A 94 -13.32 9.94 10.83
CA GLU A 94 -14.15 10.53 11.87
C GLU A 94 -13.70 11.96 12.19
N LEU A 95 -14.64 12.84 12.53
CA LEU A 95 -14.36 14.18 13.06
C LEU A 95 -13.46 15.05 12.14
N LYS A 96 -13.53 14.86 10.82
CA LYS A 96 -12.76 15.64 9.85
C LYS A 96 -13.02 17.14 10.03
N ILE A 97 -11.96 17.94 10.07
CA ILE A 97 -12.03 19.41 10.06
C ILE A 97 -11.34 20.01 8.84
N GLY A 98 -10.69 19.17 8.02
CA GLY A 98 -9.89 19.55 6.87
C GLY A 98 -8.82 18.51 6.58
N THR A 99 -7.67 18.93 6.03
CA THR A 99 -6.64 18.00 5.52
C THR A 99 -5.20 18.41 5.81
N ALA A 100 -4.31 17.42 5.90
CA ALA A 100 -2.87 17.63 5.85
C ALA A 100 -2.40 17.62 4.39
N LYS A 101 -1.67 18.67 3.97
CA LYS A 101 -1.18 18.83 2.59
C LYS A 101 0.26 18.35 2.46
N ILE A 102 0.49 17.35 1.62
CA ILE A 102 1.82 16.81 1.30
C ILE A 102 2.12 17.12 -0.18
N PRO A 103 3.27 17.72 -0.54
CA PRO A 103 3.66 17.94 -1.93
C PRO A 103 3.66 16.63 -2.71
N LEU A 104 2.97 16.62 -3.85
CA LEU A 104 2.87 15.48 -4.74
C LEU A 104 3.53 15.81 -6.08
N SER A 105 4.35 14.89 -6.57
CA SER A 105 5.01 14.97 -7.87
C SER A 105 4.84 13.66 -8.64
N ILE A 106 5.10 13.70 -9.94
CA ILE A 106 5.10 12.52 -10.80
C ILE A 106 6.55 12.22 -11.20
N ALA A 107 7.07 11.06 -10.81
CA ALA A 107 8.37 10.57 -11.23
C ALA A 107 8.21 9.59 -12.41
N GLY A 108 9.13 9.59 -13.37
CA GLY A 108 9.09 8.67 -14.50
C GLY A 108 9.43 9.29 -15.86
N PRO A 109 9.19 8.55 -16.94
CA PRO A 109 8.61 7.19 -16.94
C PRO A 109 9.58 6.14 -16.38
N VAL A 110 9.08 5.03 -15.85
CA VAL A 110 9.83 3.80 -15.57
C VAL A 110 9.38 2.70 -16.54
N LYS A 111 10.33 2.11 -17.27
CA LYS A 111 10.05 1.00 -18.20
C LYS A 111 10.11 -0.33 -17.45
N ILE A 112 8.98 -1.04 -17.47
CA ILE A 112 8.82 -2.37 -16.86
C ILE A 112 8.62 -3.41 -17.95
N LYS A 113 9.26 -4.54 -17.77
CA LYS A 113 9.17 -5.72 -18.63
C LYS A 113 8.72 -6.93 -17.83
N THR A 114 7.83 -7.72 -18.41
CA THR A 114 7.53 -9.07 -17.98
C THR A 114 7.69 -10.01 -19.18
N ASN A 115 7.34 -11.28 -19.03
CA ASN A 115 7.39 -12.21 -20.17
C ASN A 115 6.37 -11.84 -21.25
N ASN A 116 5.28 -11.18 -20.87
CA ASN A 116 4.13 -10.94 -21.73
C ASN A 116 4.00 -9.49 -22.19
N PHE A 117 4.68 -8.54 -21.54
CA PHE A 117 4.57 -7.13 -21.91
C PHE A 117 5.79 -6.27 -21.56
N GLU A 118 5.89 -5.14 -22.24
CA GLU A 118 6.81 -4.04 -21.96
C GLU A 118 6.00 -2.74 -21.96
N ASN A 119 5.93 -2.02 -20.84
CA ASN A 119 5.21 -0.75 -20.74
C ASN A 119 5.95 0.26 -19.88
N SER A 120 5.59 1.53 -20.02
CA SER A 120 6.11 2.64 -19.23
C SER A 120 5.06 3.13 -18.23
N PHE A 121 5.50 3.47 -17.03
CA PHE A 121 4.63 3.94 -15.96
C PHE A 121 5.14 5.26 -15.40
N TYR A 122 4.22 6.14 -15.04
CA TYR A 122 4.51 7.34 -14.25
C TYR A 122 4.08 7.08 -12.81
N VAL A 123 4.97 7.36 -11.86
CA VAL A 123 4.82 7.00 -10.44
C VAL A 123 4.51 8.27 -9.65
N PRO A 124 3.30 8.41 -9.07
CA PRO A 124 2.99 9.46 -8.13
C PRO A 124 3.78 9.29 -6.82
N ILE A 125 4.38 10.39 -6.35
CA ILE A 125 5.26 10.45 -5.18
C ILE A 125 4.84 11.65 -4.33
N ALA A 126 4.35 11.40 -3.12
CA ALA A 126 4.00 12.44 -2.17
C ALA A 126 5.01 12.47 -1.01
N THR A 127 5.81 13.52 -0.91
CA THR A 127 6.88 13.61 0.10
C THR A 127 7.29 15.05 0.39
N ASN A 128 7.83 15.27 1.59
CA ASN A 128 8.59 16.47 1.95
C ASN A 128 10.11 16.24 1.93
N GLU A 129 10.56 15.00 1.68
CA GLU A 129 11.98 14.70 1.63
C GLU A 129 12.60 15.18 0.32
N ALA A 130 13.48 16.17 0.43
CA ALA A 130 14.27 16.66 -0.70
C ALA A 130 15.10 15.51 -1.31
N ALA A 131 15.37 15.62 -2.61
CA ALA A 131 16.15 14.67 -3.41
C ALA A 131 15.51 13.29 -3.68
N LEU A 132 14.41 12.88 -3.03
CA LEU A 132 13.77 11.57 -3.31
C LEU A 132 13.34 11.46 -4.78
N ILE A 133 12.57 12.43 -5.27
CA ILE A 133 12.05 12.44 -6.64
C ILE A 133 13.19 12.52 -7.67
N ALA A 134 14.23 13.33 -7.38
CA ALA A 134 15.41 13.43 -8.23
C ALA A 134 16.18 12.10 -8.29
N GLY A 135 16.32 11.42 -7.15
CA GLY A 135 16.92 10.10 -7.05
C GLY A 135 16.16 9.04 -7.83
N LEU A 136 14.83 9.02 -7.71
CA LEU A 136 13.96 8.13 -8.48
C LEU A 136 14.13 8.34 -9.98
N ASN A 137 14.07 9.60 -10.44
CA ASN A 137 14.24 9.92 -11.86
C ASN A 137 15.65 9.56 -12.38
N ARG A 138 16.70 9.72 -11.58
CA ARG A 138 18.06 9.27 -11.94
C ARG A 138 18.14 7.75 -12.04
N GLY A 139 17.50 7.04 -11.10
CA GLY A 139 17.34 5.59 -11.14
C GLY A 139 16.60 5.14 -12.41
N PHE A 140 15.44 5.75 -12.70
CA PHE A 140 14.65 5.47 -13.91
C PHE A 140 15.44 5.74 -15.18
N LYS A 141 16.23 6.82 -15.24
CA LYS A 141 17.13 7.08 -16.36
C LYS A 141 18.10 5.91 -16.57
N ALA A 142 18.72 5.39 -15.51
CA ALA A 142 19.66 4.27 -15.61
C ALA A 142 18.98 2.98 -16.08
N THR A 143 17.82 2.66 -15.54
CA THR A 143 17.10 1.43 -15.90
C THR A 143 16.49 1.50 -17.29
N ASN A 144 16.02 2.67 -17.72
CA ASN A 144 15.42 2.88 -19.05
C ASN A 144 16.46 2.94 -20.18
N GLN A 145 17.67 3.44 -19.89
CA GLN A 145 18.80 3.37 -20.83
C GLN A 145 19.46 1.98 -20.88
N SER A 146 18.99 1.07 -20.03
CA SER A 146 19.30 -0.37 -20.09
C SER A 146 18.10 -1.11 -20.69
N ASP A 147 18.00 -2.42 -20.47
CA ASP A 147 16.90 -3.23 -20.99
C ASP A 147 15.56 -3.07 -20.26
N GLY A 148 15.34 -2.04 -19.43
CA GLY A 148 14.12 -1.92 -18.61
C GLY A 148 14.02 -2.99 -17.51
N ILE A 149 13.21 -2.73 -16.50
CA ILE A 149 13.19 -3.52 -15.27
C ILE A 149 12.32 -4.76 -15.47
N LYS A 150 12.87 -5.96 -15.25
CA LYS A 150 12.10 -7.19 -15.24
C LYS A 150 11.40 -7.36 -13.89
N THR A 151 10.08 -7.56 -13.88
CA THR A 151 9.30 -7.71 -12.63
C THR A 151 8.51 -9.01 -12.57
N SER A 152 8.26 -9.52 -11.37
CA SER A 152 7.41 -10.68 -11.12
C SER A 152 6.63 -10.52 -9.83
N VAL A 153 5.40 -11.05 -9.79
CA VAL A 153 4.58 -11.17 -8.59
C VAL A 153 4.21 -12.64 -8.45
N THR A 154 4.60 -13.27 -7.34
CA THR A 154 4.48 -14.73 -7.15
C THR A 154 3.53 -15.13 -6.01
N TYR A 155 3.05 -14.16 -5.24
CA TYR A 155 2.12 -14.37 -4.15
C TYR A 155 1.19 -13.16 -4.02
N ASN A 156 -0.09 -13.41 -3.75
CA ASN A 156 -1.09 -12.42 -3.37
C ASN A 156 -2.05 -13.06 -2.36
N GLY A 157 -1.91 -12.72 -1.08
CA GLY A 157 -2.77 -13.22 -0.02
C GLY A 157 -2.75 -12.36 1.22
N MET A 158 -3.90 -11.79 1.59
CA MET A 158 -4.09 -11.05 2.84
C MET A 158 -4.42 -12.01 3.98
N THR A 159 -4.05 -11.65 5.21
CA THR A 159 -4.11 -12.56 6.35
C THR A 159 -4.86 -12.01 7.56
N ARG A 160 -5.49 -12.92 8.29
CA ARG A 160 -6.05 -12.67 9.61
C ARG A 160 -5.84 -13.89 10.50
N ALA A 161 -5.48 -13.65 11.75
CA ALA A 161 -5.11 -14.72 12.66
C ALA A 161 -5.88 -14.58 13.99
N PRO A 162 -7.08 -15.18 14.12
CA PRO A 162 -7.77 -15.29 15.41
C PRO A 162 -6.94 -16.07 16.43
N LEU A 163 -7.08 -15.68 17.69
CA LEU A 163 -6.57 -16.36 18.87
C LEU A 163 -7.70 -17.16 19.52
N LEU A 164 -7.46 -18.46 19.67
CA LEU A 164 -8.36 -19.43 20.26
C LEU A 164 -7.76 -20.02 21.54
N GLU A 165 -8.62 -20.54 22.40
CA GLU A 165 -8.27 -21.27 23.62
C GLU A 165 -9.00 -22.60 23.70
N ALA A 166 -8.27 -23.66 24.02
CA ALA A 166 -8.81 -24.97 24.37
C ALA A 166 -8.76 -25.19 25.89
N ASN A 167 -9.48 -26.19 26.40
CA ASN A 167 -9.46 -26.55 27.83
C ASN A 167 -8.06 -26.95 28.33
N ASP A 168 -7.28 -27.63 27.49
CA ASP A 168 -5.94 -28.12 27.83
C ASP A 168 -5.05 -28.24 26.59
N ILE A 169 -3.78 -28.60 26.82
CA ILE A 169 -2.76 -28.72 25.79
C ILE A 169 -3.05 -29.81 24.75
N TYR A 170 -3.74 -30.90 25.13
CA TYR A 170 -4.03 -32.03 24.25
C TYR A 170 -5.20 -31.71 23.33
N ASN A 171 -6.23 -31.06 23.85
CA ASN A 171 -7.34 -30.54 23.07
C ASN A 171 -6.86 -29.47 22.07
N ALA A 172 -5.97 -28.57 22.50
CA ALA A 172 -5.36 -27.60 21.59
C ALA A 172 -4.57 -28.26 20.46
N GLN A 173 -3.77 -29.29 20.79
CA GLN A 173 -2.98 -30.04 19.80
C GLN A 173 -3.87 -30.77 18.79
N LYS A 174 -4.90 -31.47 19.28
CA LYS A 174 -5.85 -32.18 18.41
C LYS A 174 -6.53 -31.22 17.44
N PHE A 175 -6.98 -30.06 17.92
CA PHE A 175 -7.60 -29.04 17.08
C PHE A 175 -6.61 -28.45 16.08
N ALA A 176 -5.41 -28.04 16.52
CA ALA A 176 -4.38 -27.49 15.64
C ALA A 176 -3.99 -28.47 14.52
N ASN A 177 -3.80 -29.75 14.84
CA ASN A 177 -3.53 -30.79 13.85
C ASN A 177 -4.68 -30.91 12.85
N SER A 178 -5.93 -30.92 13.32
CA SER A 178 -7.09 -31.00 12.42
C SER A 178 -7.19 -29.85 11.42
N ILE A 179 -6.78 -28.63 11.81
CA ILE A 179 -6.64 -27.50 10.88
C ILE A 179 -5.54 -27.81 9.86
N ASN A 180 -4.34 -28.15 10.34
CA ASN A 180 -3.15 -28.32 9.50
C ASN A 180 -3.26 -29.53 8.55
N ASP A 181 -4.04 -30.54 8.92
CA ASP A 181 -4.39 -31.70 8.09
C ASP A 181 -5.50 -31.37 7.06
N GLY A 182 -6.02 -30.14 7.07
CA GLY A 182 -6.99 -29.64 6.11
C GLY A 182 -8.44 -30.08 6.35
N LYS A 183 -8.77 -30.64 7.52
CA LYS A 183 -10.12 -31.15 7.86
C LYS A 183 -11.22 -30.12 7.57
N TYR A 184 -10.94 -28.83 7.78
CA TYR A 184 -11.91 -27.74 7.66
C TYR A 184 -11.76 -26.89 6.39
N ASN A 185 -10.86 -27.25 5.46
CA ASN A 185 -10.62 -26.42 4.26
C ASN A 185 -11.88 -26.22 3.41
N GLN A 186 -12.67 -27.28 3.21
CA GLN A 186 -13.94 -27.19 2.48
C GLN A 186 -14.93 -26.24 3.15
N LEU A 187 -14.96 -26.20 4.49
CA LEU A 187 -15.78 -25.26 5.24
C LEU A 187 -15.30 -23.83 5.01
N PHE A 188 -13.99 -23.59 5.10
CA PHE A 188 -13.40 -22.26 4.90
C PHE A 188 -13.65 -21.74 3.49
N GLU A 189 -13.44 -22.58 2.47
CA GLU A 189 -13.73 -22.27 1.07
C GLU A 189 -15.20 -21.94 0.85
N ARG A 190 -16.11 -22.76 1.38
CA ARG A 190 -17.55 -22.55 1.25
C ARG A 190 -17.99 -21.23 1.88
N VAL A 191 -17.57 -20.96 3.12
CA VAL A 191 -17.94 -19.73 3.83
C VAL A 191 -17.46 -18.49 3.07
N VAL A 192 -16.23 -18.51 2.54
CA VAL A 192 -15.72 -17.39 1.73
C VAL A 192 -16.52 -17.26 0.43
N LYS A 193 -16.73 -18.35 -0.31
CA LYS A 193 -17.44 -18.36 -1.59
C LYS A 193 -18.88 -17.84 -1.49
N GLU A 194 -19.60 -18.15 -0.41
CA GLU A 194 -20.97 -17.67 -0.17
C GLU A 194 -21.03 -16.18 0.18
N ASN A 195 -19.92 -15.57 0.61
CA ASN A 195 -19.88 -14.22 1.17
C ASN A 195 -18.95 -13.24 0.42
N ALA A 196 -18.37 -13.69 -0.68
CA ALA A 196 -17.40 -12.97 -1.48
C ALA A 196 -17.66 -13.14 -2.97
N GLU A 197 -17.65 -12.02 -3.70
CA GLU A 197 -17.73 -12.01 -5.15
C GLU A 197 -16.34 -12.15 -5.81
N TYR A 198 -15.35 -11.45 -5.23
CA TYR A 198 -13.99 -11.35 -5.78
C TYR A 198 -12.90 -12.01 -4.92
N SER A 199 -13.22 -12.41 -3.68
CA SER A 199 -12.25 -13.01 -2.77
C SER A 199 -12.35 -14.54 -2.74
N SER A 200 -11.23 -15.20 -2.45
CA SER A 200 -11.17 -16.65 -2.26
C SER A 200 -10.34 -17.03 -1.03
N PHE A 201 -10.67 -18.15 -0.41
CA PHE A 201 -9.81 -18.78 0.58
C PHE A 201 -8.57 -19.35 -0.11
N MET A 202 -7.42 -19.27 0.55
CA MET A 202 -6.16 -19.81 0.04
C MET A 202 -5.63 -20.94 0.91
N ASP A 203 -5.50 -20.67 2.22
CA ASP A 203 -4.77 -21.55 3.13
C ASP A 203 -5.11 -21.20 4.59
N ALA A 204 -4.94 -22.18 5.47
CA ALA A 204 -5.11 -22.04 6.91
C ALA A 204 -4.01 -22.78 7.64
N LYS A 205 -3.36 -22.11 8.60
CA LYS A 205 -2.32 -22.73 9.42
C LYS A 205 -2.54 -22.43 10.90
N ALA A 206 -2.54 -23.48 11.72
CA ALA A 206 -2.65 -23.38 13.16
C ALA A 206 -1.27 -23.43 13.82
N PHE A 207 -1.04 -22.49 14.74
CA PHE A 207 0.15 -22.42 15.59
C PHE A 207 -0.28 -22.56 17.04
N GLN A 208 0.30 -23.51 17.77
CA GLN A 208 -0.05 -23.77 19.18
C GLN A 208 1.03 -23.29 20.13
N ILE A 209 0.63 -22.65 21.23
CA ILE A 209 1.45 -22.45 22.43
C ILE A 209 0.57 -22.77 23.64
N GLN A 210 0.96 -23.74 24.46
CA GLN A 210 0.12 -24.27 25.56
C GLN A 210 -1.29 -24.66 25.07
N ASN A 211 -2.35 -24.21 25.75
CA ASN A 211 -3.74 -24.41 25.36
C ASN A 211 -4.27 -23.32 24.41
N LYS A 212 -3.39 -22.48 23.84
CA LYS A 212 -3.74 -21.41 22.89
C LYS A 212 -3.39 -21.80 21.47
N ILE A 213 -4.25 -21.39 20.53
CA ILE A 213 -4.07 -21.66 19.10
C ILE A 213 -4.25 -20.35 18.33
N TRP A 214 -3.30 -20.02 17.47
CA TRP A 214 -3.45 -18.97 16.46
C TRP A 214 -3.76 -19.64 15.14
N LEU A 215 -4.93 -19.34 14.58
CA LEU A 215 -5.34 -19.86 13.29
C LEU A 215 -5.09 -18.78 12.24
N ARG A 216 -3.97 -18.83 11.52
CA ARG A 216 -3.65 -17.87 10.46
C ARG A 216 -4.35 -18.27 9.15
N LEU A 217 -5.40 -17.53 8.81
CA LEU A 217 -6.17 -17.69 7.59
C LEU A 217 -5.61 -16.75 6.50
N LYS A 218 -5.47 -17.26 5.28
CA LYS A 218 -4.99 -16.54 4.11
C LYS A 218 -6.11 -16.46 3.06
N PHE A 219 -6.31 -15.27 2.51
CA PHE A 219 -7.35 -14.98 1.53
C PHE A 219 -6.78 -14.20 0.36
N ASN A 220 -7.14 -14.55 -0.87
CA ASN A 220 -6.97 -13.64 -1.99
C ASN A 220 -8.14 -12.65 -1.93
N THR A 221 -7.86 -11.35 -1.90
CA THR A 221 -8.87 -10.31 -1.63
C THR A 221 -9.20 -9.44 -2.83
N GLY A 222 -8.90 -9.91 -4.03
CA GLY A 222 -9.24 -9.15 -5.22
C GLY A 222 -8.23 -8.03 -5.49
N GLU A 223 -8.75 -6.92 -6.00
CA GLU A 223 -8.04 -5.64 -6.18
C GLU A 223 -7.91 -4.82 -4.88
N ALA A 224 -8.60 -5.23 -3.82
CA ALA A 224 -8.55 -4.56 -2.53
C ALA A 224 -7.36 -5.10 -1.71
N MET A 225 -6.76 -4.23 -0.89
CA MET A 225 -5.81 -4.67 0.15
C MET A 225 -6.43 -5.74 1.06
N GLY A 226 -7.74 -5.61 1.33
CA GLY A 226 -8.54 -6.75 1.77
C GLY A 226 -8.64 -6.99 3.26
N MET A 227 -8.09 -6.10 4.10
CA MET A 227 -8.16 -6.21 5.55
C MET A 227 -9.59 -6.36 6.10
N ASN A 228 -10.52 -5.51 5.67
CA ASN A 228 -11.94 -5.60 6.09
C ASN A 228 -12.59 -6.92 5.67
N SER A 229 -12.28 -7.39 4.45
CA SER A 229 -12.74 -8.67 3.94
C SER A 229 -12.17 -9.83 4.76
N ALA A 230 -10.87 -9.83 5.05
CA ALA A 230 -10.22 -10.85 5.87
C ALA A 230 -10.82 -10.92 7.28
N VAL A 231 -11.14 -9.79 7.90
CA VAL A 231 -11.84 -9.73 9.20
C VAL A 231 -13.25 -10.29 9.10
N LYS A 232 -14.02 -9.90 8.07
CA LYS A 232 -15.38 -10.42 7.83
C LYS A 232 -15.36 -11.95 7.67
N TYR A 233 -14.53 -12.48 6.77
CA TYR A 233 -14.47 -13.91 6.49
C TYR A 233 -14.00 -14.69 7.71
N THR A 234 -12.98 -14.22 8.41
CA THR A 234 -12.55 -14.82 9.67
C THR A 234 -13.70 -14.87 10.67
N THR A 235 -14.46 -13.79 10.82
CA THR A 235 -15.59 -13.75 11.75
C THR A 235 -16.65 -14.79 11.39
N LEU A 236 -17.01 -14.91 10.12
CA LEU A 236 -17.99 -15.89 9.64
C LEU A 236 -17.48 -17.32 9.81
N ILE A 237 -16.21 -17.57 9.49
CA ILE A 237 -15.56 -18.86 9.69
C ILE A 237 -15.55 -19.23 11.18
N MET A 238 -15.18 -18.31 12.07
CA MET A 238 -15.19 -18.56 13.53
C MET A 238 -16.59 -18.82 14.07
N LYS A 239 -17.60 -18.06 13.61
CA LYS A 239 -19.00 -18.29 14.00
C LYS A 239 -19.46 -19.70 13.64
N GLU A 240 -19.10 -20.19 12.46
CA GLU A 240 -19.51 -21.52 12.04
C GLU A 240 -18.66 -22.63 12.67
N LEU A 241 -17.32 -22.51 12.63
CA LEU A 241 -16.39 -23.51 13.13
C LEU A 241 -16.58 -23.82 14.62
N LEU A 242 -17.06 -22.83 15.39
CA LEU A 242 -17.31 -22.91 16.83
C LEU A 242 -18.79 -23.12 17.18
N ASP A 243 -19.67 -23.29 16.18
CA ASP A 243 -21.08 -23.62 16.41
C ASP A 243 -21.21 -25.08 16.88
N GLN A 244 -21.63 -25.27 18.13
CA GLN A 244 -21.74 -26.59 18.76
C GLN A 244 -22.78 -27.50 18.12
N ASN A 245 -23.76 -26.95 17.40
CA ASN A 245 -24.75 -27.76 16.68
C ASN A 245 -24.18 -28.34 15.38
N LYS A 246 -23.19 -27.66 14.79
CA LYS A 246 -22.54 -28.07 13.54
C LYS A 246 -21.25 -28.86 13.79
N HIS A 247 -20.46 -28.43 14.77
CA HIS A 247 -19.16 -28.99 15.13
C HIS A 247 -19.08 -29.27 16.64
N PRO A 248 -19.84 -30.26 17.15
CA PRO A 248 -19.83 -30.60 18.57
C PRO A 248 -18.44 -31.04 19.06
N GLU A 249 -17.57 -31.52 18.17
CA GLU A 249 -16.18 -31.86 18.51
C GLU A 249 -15.31 -30.63 18.85
N ASN A 250 -15.75 -29.42 18.48
CA ASN A 250 -15.06 -28.16 18.75
C ASN A 250 -15.63 -27.40 19.97
N LYS A 251 -16.56 -28.00 20.72
CA LYS A 251 -17.27 -27.34 21.84
C LYS A 251 -16.35 -26.74 22.92
N ASP A 252 -15.14 -27.28 23.05
CA ASP A 252 -14.13 -26.91 24.04
C ASP A 252 -13.14 -25.86 23.52
N ILE A 253 -13.36 -25.33 22.31
CA ILE A 253 -12.56 -24.27 21.68
C ILE A 253 -13.30 -22.95 21.79
N LYS A 254 -12.65 -21.92 22.33
CA LYS A 254 -13.20 -20.58 22.53
C LYS A 254 -12.41 -19.55 21.75
N LEU A 255 -13.12 -18.62 21.10
CA LEU A 255 -12.49 -17.45 20.49
C LEU A 255 -12.14 -16.42 21.57
N ILE A 256 -10.87 -16.07 21.70
CA ILE A 256 -10.41 -14.96 22.57
C ILE A 256 -10.45 -13.65 21.80
N ALA A 257 -9.88 -13.63 20.60
CA ALA A 257 -9.80 -12.43 19.77
C ALA A 257 -9.73 -12.77 18.29
N LEU A 258 -10.32 -11.94 17.43
CA LEU A 258 -10.21 -12.09 15.96
C LEU A 258 -8.83 -11.71 15.41
N SER A 259 -8.02 -11.02 16.21
CA SER A 259 -6.64 -10.64 15.86
C SER A 259 -5.72 -10.96 17.04
N GLY A 260 -5.07 -12.11 16.97
CA GLY A 260 -4.07 -12.59 17.93
C GLY A 260 -2.64 -12.10 17.65
N ASN A 261 -2.47 -11.06 16.83
CA ASN A 261 -1.16 -10.55 16.40
C ASN A 261 -0.29 -11.50 15.56
N LEU A 262 -0.78 -12.68 15.14
CA LEU A 262 -0.05 -13.58 14.22
C LEU A 262 -0.46 -13.39 12.74
N CYS A 263 -1.10 -12.26 12.41
CA CYS A 263 -1.41 -11.91 11.03
C CYS A 263 -0.15 -11.68 10.19
N CYS A 264 0.86 -10.89 10.56
CA CYS A 264 0.91 -9.80 11.55
C CYS A 264 0.59 -8.48 10.84
N ASP A 265 -0.18 -7.57 11.46
CA ASP A 265 -0.65 -6.33 10.82
C ASP A 265 -0.22 -5.07 11.55
N LYS A 266 0.42 -4.14 10.83
CA LYS A 266 1.07 -2.91 11.29
C LYS A 266 2.22 -3.15 12.27
N LYS A 267 2.89 -4.31 12.15
CA LYS A 267 4.04 -4.72 13.00
C LYS A 267 5.07 -5.46 12.16
N SER A 268 6.35 -5.14 12.37
CA SER A 268 7.45 -5.91 11.75
C SER A 268 7.45 -7.33 12.30
N ALA A 269 7.33 -8.32 11.41
CA ALA A 269 7.27 -9.72 11.80
C ALA A 269 7.82 -10.64 10.69
N SER A 270 8.72 -11.55 11.07
CA SER A 270 9.31 -12.54 10.16
C SER A 270 8.27 -13.46 9.52
N ILE A 271 7.15 -13.71 10.20
CA ILE A 271 6.10 -14.58 9.68
C ILE A 271 5.47 -14.04 8.39
N ASN A 272 5.49 -12.72 8.17
CA ASN A 272 5.00 -12.13 6.92
C ASN A 272 5.90 -12.47 5.74
N ILE A 273 7.20 -12.70 6.00
CA ILE A 273 8.17 -13.15 4.99
C ILE A 273 8.03 -14.66 4.75
N THR A 274 8.06 -15.46 5.82
CA THR A 274 8.17 -16.93 5.68
C THR A 274 6.90 -17.60 5.17
N GLU A 275 5.74 -16.98 5.41
CA GLU A 275 4.44 -17.57 5.13
C GLU A 275 3.56 -16.70 4.21
N GLY A 276 4.07 -15.52 3.81
CA GLY A 276 3.41 -14.54 2.94
C GLY A 276 2.41 -13.63 3.68
N ARG A 277 2.28 -12.39 3.19
CA ARG A 277 1.20 -11.44 3.52
C ARG A 277 1.14 -10.33 2.46
N GLY A 278 -0.02 -10.03 1.90
CA GLY A 278 -0.12 -9.11 0.76
C GLY A 278 0.53 -9.71 -0.48
N TYR A 279 1.37 -8.93 -1.17
CA TYR A 279 2.02 -9.29 -2.42
C TYR A 279 3.50 -9.63 -2.20
N LYS A 280 3.98 -10.70 -2.83
CA LYS A 280 5.43 -10.92 -3.04
C LYS A 280 5.81 -10.42 -4.42
N ALA A 281 6.49 -9.27 -4.48
CA ALA A 281 6.92 -8.63 -5.71
C ALA A 281 8.44 -8.60 -5.82
N GLU A 282 8.96 -8.86 -7.01
CA GLU A 282 10.38 -8.90 -7.30
C GLU A 282 10.69 -8.06 -8.54
N ALA A 283 11.81 -7.36 -8.53
CA ALA A 283 12.30 -6.59 -9.65
C ALA A 283 13.79 -6.85 -9.86
N THR A 284 14.23 -6.96 -11.11
CA THR A 284 15.65 -7.17 -11.46
C THR A 284 16.04 -6.44 -12.74
N ILE A 285 17.28 -5.98 -12.78
CA ILE A 285 17.90 -5.33 -13.93
C ILE A 285 19.35 -5.80 -14.08
N ILE A 286 19.84 -5.78 -15.32
CA ILE A 286 21.27 -5.83 -15.63
C ILE A 286 21.65 -4.48 -16.25
N ILE A 287 22.74 -3.88 -15.76
CA ILE A 287 23.23 -2.57 -16.20
C ILE A 287 24.70 -2.68 -16.56
N SER A 288 25.08 -2.12 -17.71
CA SER A 288 26.48 -2.12 -18.15
C SER A 288 27.36 -1.24 -17.25
N LYS A 289 28.66 -1.55 -17.20
CA LYS A 289 29.63 -0.79 -16.42
C LYS A 289 29.72 0.67 -16.89
N GLU A 290 29.64 0.87 -18.20
CA GLU A 290 29.69 2.18 -18.86
C GLU A 290 28.52 3.04 -18.40
N LYS A 291 27.31 2.46 -18.36
CA LYS A 291 26.10 3.17 -17.89
C LYS A 291 26.13 3.51 -16.42
N ILE A 292 26.64 2.60 -15.57
CA ILE A 292 26.86 2.91 -14.15
C ILE A 292 27.85 4.08 -14.00
N LYS A 293 28.94 4.09 -14.77
CA LYS A 293 29.93 5.15 -14.72
C LYS A 293 29.39 6.49 -15.25
N GLU A 294 28.71 6.47 -16.40
CA GLU A 294 28.11 7.65 -17.04
C GLU A 294 27.08 8.32 -16.12
N ILE A 295 26.18 7.54 -15.53
CA ILE A 295 25.02 8.09 -14.83
C ILE A 295 25.32 8.37 -13.37
N PHE A 296 26.05 7.48 -12.69
CA PHE A 296 26.27 7.55 -11.25
C PHE A 296 27.70 7.97 -10.85
N ASN A 297 28.62 8.08 -11.81
CA ASN A 297 30.04 8.34 -11.57
C ASN A 297 30.68 7.34 -10.58
N THR A 298 30.21 6.09 -10.55
CA THR A 298 30.74 5.03 -9.68
C THR A 298 31.05 3.78 -10.50
N THR A 299 31.36 2.65 -9.84
CA THR A 299 31.58 1.37 -10.50
C THR A 299 30.69 0.26 -9.90
N PRO A 300 30.34 -0.77 -10.68
CA PRO A 300 29.62 -1.96 -10.19
C PRO A 300 30.24 -2.56 -8.93
N GLU A 301 31.57 -2.66 -8.85
CA GLU A 301 32.28 -3.28 -7.73
C GLU A 301 32.06 -2.51 -6.43
N LYS A 302 32.03 -1.16 -6.50
CA LYS A 302 31.74 -0.33 -5.32
C LYS A 302 30.31 -0.52 -4.84
N ILE A 303 29.34 -0.58 -5.75
CA ILE A 303 27.92 -0.83 -5.41
C ILE A 303 27.75 -2.21 -4.77
N ILE A 304 28.35 -3.25 -5.36
CA ILE A 304 28.30 -4.62 -4.83
C ILE A 304 28.90 -4.68 -3.42
N LYS A 305 30.11 -4.12 -3.26
CA LYS A 305 30.79 -4.07 -1.97
C LYS A 305 29.96 -3.33 -0.92
N LEU A 306 29.40 -2.17 -1.27
CA LEU A 306 28.58 -1.39 -0.36
C LEU A 306 27.30 -2.13 0.02
N ASN A 307 26.57 -2.73 -0.95
CA ASN A 307 25.36 -3.49 -0.68
C ASN A 307 25.64 -4.63 0.32
N PHE A 308 26.73 -5.36 0.12
CA PHE A 308 27.14 -6.43 1.03
C PHE A 308 27.40 -5.92 2.46
N TRP A 309 28.23 -4.89 2.62
CA TRP A 309 28.60 -4.40 3.95
C TRP A 309 27.48 -3.62 4.65
N LYS A 310 26.77 -2.75 3.93
CA LYS A 310 25.69 -1.92 4.49
C LYS A 310 24.40 -2.71 4.65
N ASN A 311 23.85 -3.23 3.55
CA ASN A 311 22.49 -3.77 3.54
C ASN A 311 22.42 -5.19 4.10
N HIS A 312 23.47 -6.00 3.98
CA HIS A 312 23.48 -7.36 4.55
C HIS A 312 24.16 -7.39 5.93
N PHE A 313 25.47 -7.15 6.00
CA PHE A 313 26.22 -7.28 7.25
C PHE A 313 25.81 -6.22 8.29
N GLY A 314 25.68 -4.96 7.88
CA GLY A 314 25.24 -3.88 8.76
C GLY A 314 23.84 -4.12 9.34
N SER A 315 22.87 -4.45 8.49
CA SER A 315 21.52 -4.80 8.94
C SER A 315 21.47 -6.05 9.82
N SER A 316 22.29 -7.07 9.51
CA SER A 316 22.40 -8.29 10.33
C SER A 316 22.96 -7.97 11.73
N LEU A 317 24.01 -7.15 11.80
CA LEU A 317 24.57 -6.67 13.07
C LEU A 317 23.57 -5.84 13.88
N ALA A 318 22.72 -5.06 13.19
CA ALA A 318 21.66 -4.28 13.82
C ALA A 318 20.44 -5.11 14.26
N GLY A 319 20.40 -6.42 13.98
CA GLY A 319 19.26 -7.28 14.31
C GLY A 319 18.03 -7.01 13.43
N SER A 320 18.20 -6.38 12.26
CA SER A 320 17.10 -6.15 11.31
C SER A 320 16.72 -7.45 10.62
N VAL A 321 15.49 -7.91 10.85
CA VAL A 321 14.96 -9.16 10.25
C VAL A 321 14.24 -8.90 8.92
N THR A 322 13.68 -7.69 8.76
CA THR A 322 12.84 -7.32 7.61
C THR A 322 13.51 -6.35 6.64
N GLY A 323 14.61 -5.69 7.02
CA GLY A 323 15.22 -4.63 6.22
C GLY A 323 16.69 -4.89 5.86
N LEU A 324 16.92 -5.58 4.74
CA LEU A 324 18.25 -5.69 4.11
C LEU A 324 18.29 -4.82 2.84
N ASN A 325 18.02 -3.53 3.01
CA ASN A 325 17.91 -2.52 1.95
C ASN A 325 18.48 -1.18 2.44
N ALA A 326 18.65 -0.22 1.53
CA ALA A 326 19.21 1.08 1.86
C ALA A 326 18.14 2.04 2.41
N ASN A 327 17.01 2.19 1.70
CA ASN A 327 15.90 3.06 2.07
C ASN A 327 14.59 2.74 1.30
N ALA A 328 14.18 1.46 1.27
CA ALA A 328 12.94 1.06 0.58
C ALA A 328 11.68 1.73 1.18
N ALA A 329 11.68 1.94 2.51
CA ALA A 329 10.57 2.55 3.23
C ALA A 329 10.21 3.94 2.71
N ASN A 330 11.18 4.74 2.27
CA ASN A 330 10.95 6.09 1.79
C ASN A 330 10.16 6.14 0.48
N THR A 331 10.57 5.32 -0.50
CA THR A 331 9.81 5.19 -1.77
C THR A 331 8.41 4.65 -1.51
N ILE A 332 8.27 3.64 -0.65
CA ILE A 332 6.98 3.02 -0.36
C ILE A 332 6.05 4.00 0.38
N ALA A 333 6.54 4.70 1.40
CA ALA A 333 5.75 5.71 2.11
C ALA A 333 5.28 6.82 1.16
N ALA A 334 6.14 7.28 0.25
CA ALA A 334 5.79 8.35 -0.68
C ALA A 334 4.75 7.91 -1.73
N ILE A 335 4.83 6.67 -2.22
CA ILE A 335 3.80 6.09 -3.09
C ILE A 335 2.50 5.89 -2.31
N PHE A 336 2.57 5.36 -1.08
CA PHE A 336 1.40 5.09 -0.24
C PHE A 336 0.63 6.37 0.06
N ALA A 337 1.33 7.43 0.44
CA ALA A 337 0.76 8.76 0.67
C ALA A 337 0.10 9.31 -0.59
N ALA A 338 0.74 9.18 -1.76
CA ALA A 338 0.20 9.68 -3.02
C ALA A 338 -1.03 8.92 -3.49
N THR A 339 -1.11 7.62 -3.20
CA THR A 339 -2.12 6.72 -3.78
C THR A 339 -3.18 6.25 -2.79
N GLY A 340 -3.23 6.82 -1.59
CA GLY A 340 -4.26 6.55 -0.58
C GLY A 340 -4.19 5.14 0.02
N GLN A 341 -3.00 4.56 0.08
CA GLN A 341 -2.78 3.29 0.79
C GLN A 341 -2.74 3.52 2.31
N ASP A 342 -2.80 2.45 3.10
CA ASP A 342 -2.69 2.55 4.56
C ASP A 342 -1.23 2.84 4.96
N LEU A 343 -0.95 4.06 5.40
CA LEU A 343 0.39 4.49 5.79
C LEU A 343 0.98 3.67 6.95
N ALA A 344 0.17 3.09 7.82
CA ALA A 344 0.68 2.26 8.91
C ALA A 344 1.20 0.90 8.40
N GLN A 345 0.82 0.48 7.19
CA GLN A 345 1.32 -0.73 6.54
C GLN A 345 2.69 -0.54 5.87
N VAL A 346 3.25 0.68 5.87
CA VAL A 346 4.66 0.92 5.50
C VAL A 346 5.59 0.08 6.38
N VAL A 347 5.23 -0.18 7.64
CA VAL A 347 6.01 -1.02 8.57
C VAL A 347 6.37 -2.38 7.98
N GLU A 348 5.45 -2.98 7.21
CA GLU A 348 5.63 -4.31 6.64
C GLU A 348 5.93 -4.26 5.16
N SER A 349 5.25 -3.37 4.44
CA SER A 349 5.46 -3.18 3.01
C SER A 349 6.89 -2.74 2.68
N SER A 350 7.57 -2.06 3.63
CA SER A 350 8.99 -1.70 3.53
C SER A 350 9.98 -2.84 3.76
N THR A 351 9.49 -4.05 4.09
CA THR A 351 10.32 -5.24 4.09
C THR A 351 10.91 -5.43 2.71
N CYS A 352 12.22 -5.38 2.59
CA CYS A 352 12.90 -5.41 1.30
C CYS A 352 14.29 -6.00 1.42
N TYR A 353 14.62 -6.88 0.47
CA TYR A 353 15.93 -7.45 0.27
C TYR A 353 16.54 -6.90 -1.02
N THR A 354 17.65 -6.17 -0.91
CA THR A 354 18.39 -5.61 -2.04
C THR A 354 19.60 -6.47 -2.35
N PHE A 355 19.74 -6.90 -3.59
CA PHE A 355 20.85 -7.73 -4.05
C PHE A 355 21.62 -7.04 -5.18
N ALA A 356 22.94 -7.11 -5.10
CA ALA A 356 23.86 -6.62 -6.10
C ALA A 356 24.94 -7.69 -6.33
N ALA A 357 25.14 -8.08 -7.59
CA ALA A 357 26.11 -9.11 -7.97
C ALA A 357 26.74 -8.81 -9.34
N PRO A 358 27.96 -9.29 -9.61
CA PRO A 358 28.49 -9.26 -10.95
C PRO A 358 27.69 -10.21 -11.85
N VAL A 359 27.52 -9.85 -13.12
CA VAL A 359 27.01 -10.78 -14.13
C VAL A 359 28.16 -11.72 -14.56
N PRO A 360 27.97 -13.06 -14.54
CA PRO A 360 28.98 -13.99 -15.03
C PRO A 360 29.36 -13.69 -16.49
N GLU A 361 30.64 -13.81 -16.84
CA GLU A 361 31.15 -13.44 -18.17
C GLU A 361 30.39 -14.11 -19.32
N LYS A 362 30.15 -15.42 -19.22
CA LYS A 362 29.35 -16.17 -20.22
C LYS A 362 27.93 -15.63 -20.36
N GLN A 363 27.34 -15.14 -19.27
CA GLN A 363 26.02 -14.53 -19.30
C GLN A 363 26.06 -13.13 -19.93
N CYS A 364 27.11 -12.35 -19.66
CA CYS A 364 27.35 -11.08 -20.36
C CYS A 364 27.40 -11.29 -21.88
N GLU A 365 28.22 -12.26 -22.34
CA GLU A 365 28.35 -12.61 -23.77
C GLU A 365 27.00 -12.98 -24.39
N ASN A 366 26.23 -13.86 -23.73
CA ASN A 366 24.91 -14.29 -24.22
C ASN A 366 23.87 -13.17 -24.29
N LEU A 367 23.99 -12.16 -23.42
CA LEU A 367 23.05 -11.04 -23.33
C LEU A 367 23.56 -9.78 -24.06
N GLY A 368 24.75 -9.82 -24.68
CA GLY A 368 25.34 -8.68 -25.38
C GLY A 368 25.88 -7.58 -24.45
N TYR A 369 26.21 -7.90 -23.20
CA TYR A 369 26.84 -6.96 -22.27
C TYR A 369 28.37 -7.12 -22.27
N GLU A 370 29.08 -6.02 -22.03
CA GLU A 370 30.51 -6.09 -21.72
C GLU A 370 30.78 -6.74 -20.35
N LYS A 371 32.01 -7.20 -20.14
CA LYS A 371 32.45 -7.77 -18.86
C LYS A 371 32.35 -6.73 -17.75
N GLY A 372 31.86 -7.16 -16.58
CA GLY A 372 31.71 -6.30 -15.41
C GLY A 372 30.35 -5.60 -15.31
N ALA A 373 29.33 -6.06 -16.04
CA ALA A 373 27.96 -5.61 -15.84
C ALA A 373 27.44 -5.92 -14.41
N LEU A 374 26.57 -5.06 -13.91
CA LEU A 374 25.92 -5.18 -12.61
C LEU A 374 24.57 -5.87 -12.76
N LYS A 375 24.35 -6.98 -12.06
CA LYS A 375 23.00 -7.49 -11.77
C LYS A 375 22.51 -6.88 -10.47
N PHE A 376 21.35 -6.23 -10.51
CA PHE A 376 20.75 -5.60 -9.35
C PHE A 376 19.29 -6.04 -9.22
N SER A 377 18.82 -6.30 -8.01
CA SER A 377 17.44 -6.74 -7.77
C SER A 377 16.93 -6.38 -6.39
N VAL A 378 15.62 -6.28 -6.26
CA VAL A 378 14.93 -6.15 -4.97
C VAL A 378 13.81 -7.17 -4.86
N THR A 379 13.56 -7.65 -3.64
CA THR A 379 12.42 -8.49 -3.29
C THR A 379 11.62 -7.82 -2.18
N LEU A 380 10.33 -7.57 -2.43
CA LEU A 380 9.33 -7.09 -1.47
C LEU A 380 8.42 -8.28 -1.11
N PRO A 381 8.66 -9.00 -0.01
CA PRO A 381 7.97 -10.26 0.28
C PRO A 381 6.57 -10.07 0.88
N CYS A 382 6.27 -8.87 1.41
CA CYS A 382 5.00 -8.61 2.08
C CYS A 382 4.46 -7.19 1.81
N LEU A 383 4.31 -6.86 0.53
CA LEU A 383 3.78 -5.57 0.08
C LEU A 383 2.25 -5.54 0.19
N GLU A 384 1.69 -4.68 1.04
CA GLU A 384 0.25 -4.60 1.27
C GLU A 384 -0.35 -3.40 0.55
N ILE A 385 -1.05 -3.67 -0.56
CA ILE A 385 -1.60 -2.62 -1.41
C ILE A 385 -2.98 -2.99 -1.93
N GLY A 386 -3.74 -1.98 -2.32
CA GLY A 386 -4.98 -2.12 -3.07
C GLY A 386 -5.11 -1.03 -4.13
N THR A 387 -5.86 -1.32 -5.19
CA THR A 387 -6.27 -0.32 -6.18
C THR A 387 -7.72 0.13 -5.97
N ILE A 388 -8.48 -0.61 -5.16
CA ILE A 388 -9.84 -0.27 -4.71
C ILE A 388 -9.96 -0.33 -3.18
N GLY A 389 -10.94 0.39 -2.66
CA GLY A 389 -11.25 0.44 -1.22
C GLY A 389 -10.34 1.38 -0.44
N GLY A 390 -10.71 1.67 0.81
CA GLY A 390 -9.95 2.57 1.67
C GLY A 390 -9.74 3.95 1.04
N GLY A 391 -8.55 4.51 1.23
CA GLY A 391 -8.19 5.86 0.76
C GLY A 391 -8.10 6.02 -0.76
N THR A 392 -7.97 4.92 -1.52
CA THR A 392 -7.72 4.96 -2.98
C THR A 392 -8.88 5.56 -3.79
N GLN A 393 -10.04 5.71 -3.16
CA GLN A 393 -11.29 6.09 -3.83
C GLN A 393 -11.59 7.59 -3.75
N PHE A 394 -10.74 8.37 -3.07
CA PHE A 394 -11.01 9.77 -2.74
C PHE A 394 -9.97 10.71 -3.35
N GLY A 395 -10.43 11.91 -3.73
CA GLY A 395 -9.60 13.07 -4.11
C GLY A 395 -8.40 12.75 -5.00
N THR A 396 -7.25 13.30 -4.62
CA THR A 396 -5.96 13.18 -5.33
C THR A 396 -5.45 11.74 -5.39
N ALA A 397 -5.78 10.89 -4.40
CA ALA A 397 -5.35 9.49 -4.39
C ALA A 397 -5.95 8.69 -5.56
N LYS A 398 -7.22 8.94 -5.89
CA LYS A 398 -7.88 8.32 -7.05
C LYS A 398 -7.22 8.77 -8.36
N GLU A 399 -6.89 10.05 -8.48
CA GLU A 399 -6.21 10.60 -9.65
C GLU A 399 -4.77 10.05 -9.79
N ALA A 400 -4.06 9.91 -8.68
CA ALA A 400 -2.73 9.31 -8.63
C ALA A 400 -2.76 7.84 -9.10
N ILE A 401 -3.68 7.03 -8.57
CA ILE A 401 -3.87 5.64 -9.05
C ILE A 401 -4.17 5.61 -10.55
N ASN A 402 -5.06 6.48 -11.05
CA ASN A 402 -5.38 6.54 -12.48
C ASN A 402 -4.16 6.93 -13.33
N THR A 403 -3.29 7.81 -12.82
CA THR A 403 -2.07 8.26 -13.51
C THR A 403 -1.12 7.10 -13.77
N ILE A 404 -1.00 6.14 -12.84
CA ILE A 404 -0.17 4.94 -13.02
C ILE A 404 -0.64 4.15 -14.25
N PHE A 405 -1.96 4.00 -14.44
CA PHE A 405 -2.51 3.22 -15.53
C PHE A 405 -2.79 4.02 -16.82
N ALA A 406 -2.56 5.33 -16.81
CA ALA A 406 -3.00 6.23 -17.88
C ALA A 406 -2.42 5.88 -19.25
N LEU A 407 -1.15 5.42 -19.32
CA LEU A 407 -0.54 5.02 -20.59
C LEU A 407 -1.15 3.74 -21.16
N ILE A 408 -1.45 2.75 -20.32
CA ILE A 408 -2.17 1.53 -20.74
C ILE A 408 -3.58 1.90 -21.22
N THR A 409 -4.30 2.73 -20.46
CA THR A 409 -5.65 3.18 -20.84
C THR A 409 -5.64 3.94 -22.17
N LYS A 410 -4.62 4.77 -22.41
CA LYS A 410 -4.46 5.50 -23.67
C LYS A 410 -4.22 4.55 -24.86
N GLU A 411 -3.40 3.52 -24.66
CA GLU A 411 -3.12 2.51 -25.69
C GLU A 411 -4.38 1.72 -26.06
N LEU A 412 -5.16 1.30 -25.05
CA LEU A 412 -6.44 0.60 -25.22
C LEU A 412 -7.54 1.48 -25.83
N ALA A 413 -7.55 2.78 -25.55
CA ALA A 413 -8.52 3.69 -26.15
C ALA A 413 -8.35 3.86 -27.68
N ASN A 414 -7.15 3.57 -28.20
CA ASN A 414 -6.87 3.62 -29.63
C ASN A 414 -7.28 2.33 -30.36
N THR A 415 -7.62 1.26 -29.64
CA THR A 415 -8.19 0.02 -30.19
C THR A 415 -9.72 0.10 -30.11
N ASN A 416 -10.37 0.48 -31.22
CA ASN A 416 -11.82 0.68 -31.35
C ASN A 416 -12.68 -0.45 -30.74
N ASN A 417 -13.11 -0.33 -29.48
CA ASN A 417 -14.16 -1.17 -28.91
C ASN A 417 -14.97 -0.45 -27.81
N ALA A 418 -16.29 -0.70 -27.82
CA ALA A 418 -17.31 0.11 -27.16
C ALA A 418 -17.59 -0.23 -25.67
N ASN A 419 -16.76 -1.04 -25.00
CA ASN A 419 -16.95 -1.40 -23.59
C ASN A 419 -15.64 -1.26 -22.78
N LYS A 420 -15.34 -0.04 -22.33
CA LYS A 420 -14.00 0.33 -21.82
C LYS A 420 -13.58 -0.38 -20.52
N ASP A 421 -14.49 -0.74 -19.62
CA ASP A 421 -14.12 -1.27 -18.30
C ASP A 421 -13.96 -2.81 -18.24
N GLU A 422 -14.78 -3.58 -18.98
CA GLU A 422 -14.64 -5.04 -19.08
C GLU A 422 -13.45 -5.44 -19.97
N LEU A 423 -13.23 -4.73 -21.08
CA LEU A 423 -12.04 -4.91 -21.93
C LEU A 423 -10.74 -4.56 -21.19
N LEU A 424 -10.76 -3.55 -20.31
CA LEU A 424 -9.57 -3.20 -19.52
C LEU A 424 -9.11 -4.38 -18.65
N ILE A 425 -10.01 -5.15 -18.05
CA ILE A 425 -9.62 -6.29 -17.18
C ILE A 425 -9.14 -7.48 -18.01
N GLU A 426 -9.84 -7.84 -19.09
CA GLU A 426 -9.42 -8.93 -19.98
C GLU A 426 -8.10 -8.62 -20.70
N ASP A 427 -7.91 -7.37 -21.14
CA ASP A 427 -6.66 -6.94 -21.73
C ASP A 427 -5.56 -6.81 -20.68
N LEU A 428 -5.82 -6.24 -19.49
CA LEU A 428 -4.83 -6.17 -18.41
C LEU A 428 -4.34 -7.57 -17.97
N ASN A 429 -5.18 -8.60 -18.08
CA ASN A 429 -4.78 -9.99 -17.84
C ASN A 429 -3.73 -10.50 -18.84
N LYS A 430 -3.68 -9.97 -20.07
CA LYS A 430 -2.58 -10.25 -21.02
C LYS A 430 -1.24 -9.73 -20.51
N TYR A 431 -1.26 -8.72 -19.63
CA TYR A 431 -0.06 -8.13 -19.04
C TYR A 431 0.37 -8.86 -17.76
N ILE A 432 -0.15 -10.06 -17.45
CA ILE A 432 0.21 -10.78 -16.23
C ILE A 432 0.55 -12.22 -16.59
N ASN A 433 1.54 -12.79 -15.89
CA ASN A 433 1.98 -14.18 -16.08
C ASN A 433 0.98 -15.23 -15.53
N HIS A 434 -0.25 -14.84 -15.19
CA HIS A 434 -1.28 -15.70 -14.61
C HIS A 434 -2.56 -15.61 -15.44
N GLU A 435 -2.80 -16.61 -16.30
CA GLU A 435 -4.10 -16.75 -16.98
C GLU A 435 -5.22 -16.89 -15.93
N GLY A 436 -6.30 -16.11 -16.08
CA GLY A 436 -7.47 -16.18 -15.20
C GLY A 436 -7.38 -15.40 -13.89
N THR A 437 -6.34 -14.58 -13.67
CA THR A 437 -6.34 -13.68 -12.49
C THR A 437 -7.47 -12.66 -12.56
N LYS A 438 -8.19 -12.46 -11.45
CA LYS A 438 -9.26 -11.45 -11.34
C LYS A 438 -8.77 -10.05 -10.95
N ASN A 439 -7.47 -9.88 -10.69
CA ASN A 439 -6.92 -8.71 -9.97
C ASN A 439 -5.76 -8.03 -10.71
N PRO A 440 -5.91 -7.69 -12.00
CA PRO A 440 -4.75 -7.33 -12.77
C PRO A 440 -4.12 -5.97 -12.41
N LYS A 441 -4.90 -4.99 -11.93
CA LYS A 441 -4.38 -3.66 -11.61
C LYS A 441 -3.45 -3.68 -10.42
N SER A 442 -3.82 -4.37 -9.34
CA SER A 442 -3.02 -4.45 -8.10
C SER A 442 -1.73 -5.23 -8.30
N ILE A 443 -1.72 -6.27 -9.16
CA ILE A 443 -0.49 -6.97 -9.54
C ILE A 443 0.46 -6.02 -10.29
N ILE A 444 -0.04 -5.28 -11.28
CA ILE A 444 0.75 -4.28 -12.01
C ILE A 444 1.22 -3.18 -11.05
N PHE A 445 0.38 -2.75 -10.11
CA PHE A 445 0.76 -1.76 -9.11
C PHE A 445 1.90 -2.27 -8.20
N ALA A 446 1.87 -3.54 -7.78
CA ALA A 446 2.97 -4.16 -7.06
C ALA A 446 4.27 -4.19 -7.88
N GLN A 447 4.19 -4.47 -9.18
CA GLN A 447 5.33 -4.42 -10.10
C GLN A 447 5.90 -3.00 -10.23
N VAL A 448 5.04 -1.99 -10.35
CA VAL A 448 5.42 -0.57 -10.40
C VAL A 448 6.14 -0.15 -9.12
N ILE A 449 5.63 -0.54 -7.95
CA ILE A 449 6.27 -0.28 -6.66
C ILE A 449 7.64 -0.96 -6.59
N ALA A 450 7.73 -2.25 -6.95
CA ALA A 450 9.01 -2.98 -6.95
C ALA A 450 10.04 -2.33 -7.89
N ALA A 451 9.62 -1.87 -9.07
CA ALA A 451 10.46 -1.15 -10.02
C ALA A 451 10.93 0.22 -9.49
N ALA A 452 10.04 0.97 -8.82
CA ALA A 452 10.37 2.24 -8.16
C ALA A 452 11.37 2.04 -7.02
N VAL A 453 11.14 1.06 -6.15
CA VAL A 453 12.05 0.71 -5.05
C VAL A 453 13.41 0.28 -5.61
N LEU A 454 13.45 -0.59 -6.62
CA LEU A 454 14.70 -1.00 -7.27
C LEU A 454 15.50 0.20 -7.77
N SER A 455 14.83 1.13 -8.45
CA SER A 455 15.46 2.30 -9.07
C SER A 455 16.04 3.24 -8.01
N GLN A 456 15.30 3.45 -6.91
CA GLN A 456 15.78 4.28 -5.80
C GLN A 456 16.91 3.61 -5.01
N GLU A 457 16.81 2.30 -4.77
CA GLU A 457 17.87 1.52 -4.10
C GLU A 457 19.18 1.56 -4.89
N LEU A 458 19.09 1.38 -6.22
CA LEU A 458 20.24 1.50 -7.10
C LEU A 458 20.84 2.90 -7.03
N ASN A 459 20.01 3.94 -7.16
CA ASN A 459 20.47 5.33 -7.09
C ASN A 459 21.16 5.63 -5.76
N LEU A 460 20.54 5.27 -4.63
CA LEU A 460 21.05 5.59 -3.30
C LEU A 460 22.35 4.86 -3.01
N LEU A 461 22.46 3.56 -3.34
CA LEU A 461 23.71 2.82 -3.20
C LEU A 461 24.81 3.38 -4.11
N ALA A 462 24.47 3.78 -5.33
CA ALA A 462 25.43 4.36 -6.25
C ALA A 462 25.96 5.73 -5.78
N VAL A 463 25.09 6.56 -5.19
CA VAL A 463 25.48 7.82 -4.54
C VAL A 463 26.34 7.55 -3.31
N LEU A 464 25.93 6.66 -2.42
CA LEU A 464 26.68 6.31 -1.20
C LEU A 464 28.04 5.65 -1.48
N ALA A 465 28.17 4.97 -2.63
CA ALA A 465 29.43 4.39 -3.08
C ALA A 465 30.49 5.43 -3.46
N ASN A 466 30.10 6.70 -3.63
CA ASN A 466 31.00 7.83 -3.81
C ASN A 466 31.12 8.60 -2.50
N GLU A 467 32.34 8.74 -1.97
CA GLU A 467 32.60 9.41 -0.69
C GLU A 467 31.98 10.83 -0.67
N TYR A 468 31.28 11.16 0.41
CA TYR A 468 30.59 12.45 0.67
C TYR A 468 29.47 12.86 -0.30
N ALA A 469 29.20 12.12 -1.37
CA ALA A 469 28.21 12.51 -2.39
C ALA A 469 26.77 12.62 -1.83
N LEU A 470 26.39 11.77 -0.87
CA LEU A 470 25.07 11.85 -0.24
C LEU A 470 24.89 13.17 0.53
N CYS A 471 25.88 13.58 1.32
CA CYS A 471 25.85 14.84 2.06
C CYS A 471 25.70 16.02 1.11
N ASN A 472 26.53 16.07 0.06
CA ASN A 472 26.50 17.13 -0.94
C ASN A 472 25.15 17.24 -1.64
N CYS A 473 24.52 16.12 -2.01
CA CYS A 473 23.19 16.13 -2.61
C CYS A 473 22.11 16.66 -1.67
N HIS A 474 22.13 16.27 -0.39
CA HIS A 474 21.18 16.79 0.60
C HIS A 474 21.40 18.28 0.87
N MET A 475 22.66 18.74 0.98
CA MET A 475 22.96 20.16 1.18
C MET A 475 22.48 21.01 0.00
N ALA A 476 22.79 20.59 -1.23
CA ALA A 476 22.39 21.30 -2.43
C ALA A 476 20.86 21.37 -2.60
N LEU A 477 20.15 20.25 -2.39
CA LEU A 477 18.71 20.17 -2.68
C LEU A 477 17.81 20.55 -1.49
N ALA A 478 18.24 20.30 -0.25
CA ALA A 478 17.43 20.59 0.94
C ALA A 478 17.75 21.95 1.56
N ARG A 479 18.99 22.46 1.40
CA ARG A 479 19.44 23.71 2.04
C ARG A 479 19.76 24.84 1.06
N GLY A 480 19.74 24.57 -0.25
CA GLY A 480 19.98 25.59 -1.28
C GLY A 480 21.42 26.07 -1.35
N GLU A 481 22.37 25.34 -0.73
CA GLU A 481 23.79 25.64 -0.82
C GLU A 481 24.31 25.15 -2.19
N VAL A 482 24.32 26.05 -3.18
CA VAL A 482 25.07 25.84 -4.42
C VAL A 482 26.54 26.05 -4.09
N GLU A 483 27.37 25.07 -4.44
CA GLU A 483 28.83 25.04 -4.28
C GLU A 483 29.50 26.40 -4.60
N SER A 484 29.78 27.17 -3.56
CA SER A 484 31.01 27.98 -3.50
C SER A 484 32.02 27.16 -2.69
N GLU A 485 33.21 26.96 -3.24
CA GLU A 485 34.36 26.27 -2.63
C GLU A 485 34.45 24.76 -2.91
N ARG A 486 35.05 24.45 -4.07
CA ARG A 486 35.88 23.26 -4.27
C ARG A 486 37.27 23.72 -4.71
N GLU A 487 38.22 23.66 -3.79
CA GLU A 487 39.65 23.41 -4.09
C GLU A 487 39.93 21.91 -3.94
#